data_AF-A0A6L7LGF1-F1
#
_entry.id   AF-A0A6L7LGF1-F1
#
_cell.length_a   1.000
_cell.length_b   1.000
_cell.length_c   1.000
_cell.angle_alpha   90.00
_cell.angle_beta   90.00
_cell.angle_gamma   90.00
#
_symmetry.space_group_name_H-M   'P 1'
#
loop_
_entity.id
_entity.type
_entity.pdbx_description
1 polymer ?
#
loop_
_entity_poly.entity_id
_entity_poly.type
_entity_poly.pdbx_seq_one_letter_code
_entity_poly.pdbx_strand_id
1 'polypeptide(L)' 'MSVKLERITTDSCQERVLLLFDPSEQAARDKVHSYLAQNDISPRREYTETRDDTEYEVYYFGSCYIEGHLDNLTEVASGA' A
#
# COMPACT_ATOMS: atom_id res chain seq x y z
N MET A 1 -13.16 4.20 -4.42
CA MET A 1 -12.36 4.13 -3.18
C MET A 1 -11.73 2.77 -3.03
N SER A 2 -10.65 2.51 -3.77
CA SER A 2 -9.96 1.22 -3.64
C SER A 2 -8.47 1.39 -3.91
N VAL A 3 -7.71 1.66 -2.85
CA VAL A 3 -6.30 1.25 -2.81
C VAL A 3 -6.31 -0.28 -2.83
N LYS A 4 -5.57 -0.89 -3.76
CA LYS A 4 -5.49 -2.35 -3.82
C LYS A 4 -4.35 -2.82 -2.91
N LEU A 5 -4.67 -3.73 -2.01
CA LEU A 5 -3.71 -4.38 -1.13
C LEU A 5 -3.44 -5.78 -1.65
N GLU A 6 -2.21 -6.05 -2.07
CA GLU A 6 -1.79 -7.36 -2.56
C GLU A 6 -0.75 -7.95 -1.63
N ARG A 7 -0.96 -9.21 -1.23
CA ARG A 7 0.04 -10.01 -0.52
C ARG A 7 0.77 -10.91 -1.52
N ILE A 8 2.09 -10.79 -1.59
CA ILE A 8 2.92 -11.64 -2.44
C ILE A 8 3.89 -12.44 -1.58
N THR A 9 4.13 -13.69 -1.97
CA THR A 9 5.18 -14.53 -1.37
C THR A 9 6.40 -14.45 -2.26
N THR A 10 7.54 -14.05 -1.70
CA THR A 10 8.80 -14.01 -2.46
C THR A 10 9.48 -15.38 -2.46
N ASP A 11 10.45 -15.57 -3.38
CA ASP A 11 11.26 -16.80 -3.50
C ASP A 11 11.98 -17.20 -2.19
N SER A 12 12.14 -16.27 -1.25
CA SER A 12 12.71 -16.51 0.08
C SER A 12 11.68 -17.02 1.11
N CYS A 13 10.48 -17.44 0.67
CA CYS A 13 9.33 -17.76 1.54
C CYS A 13 8.93 -16.62 2.49
N GLN A 14 9.23 -15.38 2.13
CA GLN A 14 8.85 -14.23 2.95
C GLN A 14 7.63 -13.56 2.33
N GLU A 15 6.60 -13.37 3.15
CA GLU A 15 5.43 -12.61 2.75
C GLU A 15 5.77 -11.12 2.66
N ARG A 16 5.12 -10.45 1.71
CA ARG A 16 5.26 -9.04 1.39
C ARG A 16 3.90 -8.46 1.09
N VAL A 17 3.78 -7.17 1.32
CA VAL A 17 2.56 -6.42 1.05
C VAL A 17 2.89 -5.32 0.05
N LEU A 18 2.09 -5.25 -1.00
CA LEU A 18 2.06 -4.18 -1.97
C LEU A 18 0.79 -3.36 -1.73
N LEU A 19 0.93 -2.04 -1.62
CA LEU A 19 -0.20 -1.11 -1.72
C LEU A 19 -0.12 -0.44 -3.07
N LEU A 20 -1.18 -0.58 -3.88
CA LEU A 20 -1.29 0.04 -5.19
C LEU A 20 -2.29 1.18 -5.12
N PHE A 21 -1.81 2.38 -5.39
CA PHE A 21 -2.61 3.60 -5.42
C PHE A 21 -2.97 3.93 -6.86
N ASP A 22 -4.28 3.99 -7.11
CA ASP A 22 -4.81 4.45 -8.38
C ASP A 22 -4.64 5.97 -8.49
N PRO A 23 -4.09 6.49 -9.62
CA PRO A 23 -3.88 7.92 -9.80
C PRO A 23 -5.18 8.73 -9.80
N SER A 24 -6.32 8.10 -10.09
CA SER A 24 -7.64 8.74 -10.02
C SER A 24 -8.12 8.99 -8.58
N GLU A 25 -7.56 8.31 -7.59
CA GLU A 25 -8.00 8.32 -6.19
C GLU A 25 -6.96 8.96 -5.26
N GLN A 26 -6.45 10.15 -5.61
CA GLN A 26 -5.45 10.89 -4.83
C GLN A 26 -5.83 11.07 -3.35
N ALA A 27 -7.11 11.31 -3.05
CA ALA A 27 -7.56 11.49 -1.67
C ALA A 27 -7.35 10.24 -0.80
N ALA A 28 -7.50 9.04 -1.37
CA ALA A 28 -7.24 7.79 -0.64
C ALA A 28 -5.74 7.60 -0.39
N ARG A 29 -4.91 7.94 -1.39
CA ARG A 29 -3.44 7.94 -1.25
C ARG A 29 -2.99 8.89 -0.13
N ASP A 30 -3.48 10.13 -0.13
CA ASP A 30 -3.06 11.13 0.86
C ASP A 30 -3.45 10.73 2.30
N LYS A 31 -4.61 10.09 2.47
CA LYS A 31 -5.03 9.50 3.75
C LYS A 31 -4.08 8.39 4.21
N VAL A 32 -3.76 7.45 3.32
CA VAL A 32 -2.82 6.36 3.64
C VAL A 32 -1.43 6.91 3.92
N HIS A 33 -0.93 7.85 3.13
CA HIS A 33 0.36 8.52 3.35
C HIS A 33 0.39 9.21 4.71
N SER A 34 -0.67 9.93 5.08
CA SER A 34 -0.78 10.58 6.40
C SER A 34 -0.77 9.56 7.53
N TYR A 35 -1.49 8.44 7.39
CA TYR A 35 -1.50 7.36 8.37
C TYR A 35 -0.11 6.73 8.54
N LEU A 36 0.58 6.45 7.44
CA LEU A 36 1.93 5.91 7.44
C LEU A 36 2.90 6.85 8.17
N ALA A 37 2.86 8.15 7.85
CA ALA A 37 3.68 9.16 8.50
C ALA A 37 3.39 9.30 10.01
N GLN A 38 2.12 9.25 10.41
CA GLN A 38 1.72 9.34 11.83
C GLN A 38 2.19 8.14 12.67
N ASN A 39 2.35 6.98 12.04
CA ASN A 39 2.76 5.75 12.70
C ASN A 39 4.26 5.43 12.50
N ASP A 40 5.04 6.37 11.93
CA ASP A 40 6.46 6.19 11.58
C ASP A 40 6.70 4.96 10.67
N ILE A 41 5.73 4.66 9.80
CA ILE A 41 5.78 3.53 8.89
C ILE A 41 6.30 4.01 7.55
N SER A 42 7.45 3.49 7.12
CA SER A 42 8.03 3.80 5.81
C SER A 42 8.02 2.58 4.90
N PRO A 43 7.61 2.74 3.63
CA PRO A 43 7.78 1.68 2.64
C PRO A 43 9.24 1.33 2.47
N ARG A 44 9.51 0.05 2.25
CA ARG A 44 10.87 -0.42 1.98
C ARG A 44 11.29 -0.09 0.54
N ARG A 45 10.33 -0.03 -0.38
CA ARG A 45 10.51 0.47 -1.74
C ARG A 45 9.25 1.18 -2.20
N GLU A 46 9.44 2.23 -2.98
CA GLU A 46 8.38 2.96 -3.67
C GLU A 46 8.74 2.97 -5.14
N TYR A 47 7.79 2.57 -5.98
CA TYR A 47 7.97 2.55 -7.43
C TYR A 47 6.63 2.72 -8.13
N THR A 48 6.66 3.12 -9.39
CA THR A 48 5.46 3.15 -10.23
C THR A 48 5.38 1.87 -11.05
N GLU A 49 4.16 1.34 -11.20
CA GLU A 49 3.88 0.16 -12.00
C GLU A 49 2.70 0.43 -12.92
N THR A 50 2.88 0.24 -14.23
CA THR A 50 1.79 0.37 -15.19
C THR A 50 1.02 -0.93 -15.29
N ARG A 51 -0.28 -0.92 -15.00
CA ARG A 51 -1.20 -2.04 -15.22
C ARG A 51 -2.39 -1.54 -16.04
N ASP A 52 -2.74 -2.25 -17.12
CA ASP A 52 -3.88 -1.90 -17.99
C ASP A 52 -3.87 -0.41 -18.42
N ASP A 53 -2.71 0.06 -18.94
CA ASP A 53 -2.47 1.46 -19.35
C ASP A 53 -2.63 2.52 -18.24
N THR A 54 -2.76 2.10 -16.98
CA THR A 54 -2.85 2.98 -15.82
C THR A 54 -1.57 2.88 -15.00
N GLU A 55 -0.94 4.02 -14.70
CA GLU A 55 0.25 4.08 -13.85
C GLU A 55 -0.16 4.13 -12.37
N TYR A 56 0.18 3.08 -11.61
CA TYR A 56 -0.08 2.99 -10.19
C TYR A 56 1.18 3.32 -9.40
N GLU A 57 1.02 4.04 -8.30
CA GLU A 57 2.08 4.20 -7.30
C GLU A 57 2.04 2.97 -6.39
N VAL A 58 3.17 2.28 -6.22
CA VAL A 58 3.26 1.02 -5.49
C VAL A 58 4.21 1.14 -4.31
N TYR A 59 3.69 0.87 -3.11
CA TYR A 59 4.49 0.82 -1.89
C TYR A 59 4.71 -0.63 -1.46
N TYR A 60 5.97 -0.99 -1.26
CA TYR A 60 6.42 -2.34 -0.91
C TYR A 60 6.80 -2.42 0.56
N PHE A 61 6.18 -3.35 1.29
CA PHE A 61 6.43 -3.59 2.71
C PHE A 61 6.76 -5.05 3.00
N GLY A 62 7.53 -5.27 4.07
CA GLY A 62 7.62 -6.59 4.71
C GLY A 62 6.31 -6.95 5.39
N SER A 63 5.79 -8.17 5.23
CA SER A 63 4.51 -8.56 5.85
C SER A 63 4.52 -8.34 7.35
N CYS A 64 5.53 -8.85 8.06
CA CYS A 64 5.66 -8.73 9.51
C CYS A 64 5.75 -7.28 10.02
N TYR A 65 6.21 -6.35 9.16
CA TYR A 65 6.36 -4.94 9.52
C TYR A 65 5.02 -4.20 9.46
N ILE A 66 4.20 -4.52 8.45
CA ILE A 66 2.94 -3.81 8.20
C ILE A 66 1.72 -4.56 8.77
N GLU A 67 1.86 -5.83 9.18
CA GLU A 67 0.74 -6.73 9.53
C GLU A 67 -0.25 -6.11 10.52
N GLY A 68 0.23 -5.51 11.62
CA GLY A 68 -0.60 -4.86 12.63
C GLY A 68 -1.31 -3.58 12.17
N HIS A 69 -1.00 -3.09 10.97
CA HIS A 69 -1.57 -1.88 10.38
C HIS A 69 -2.45 -2.17 9.17
N LEU A 70 -2.52 -3.42 8.68
CA LEU A 70 -3.23 -3.76 7.45
C LEU A 70 -4.72 -3.45 7.52
N ASP A 71 -5.41 -3.85 8.59
CA ASP A 71 -6.83 -3.56 8.77
C ASP A 71 -7.11 -2.06 8.78
N ASN A 72 -6.31 -1.28 9.51
CA ASN A 72 -6.41 0.17 9.54
C ASN A 72 -6.11 0.80 8.17
N LEU A 73 -5.11 0.29 7.45
CA LEU A 73 -4.77 0.77 6.11
C LEU A 73 -5.91 0.51 5.12
N THR A 74 -6.55 -0.65 5.20
CA THR A 74 -7.74 -0.97 4.41
C THR A 74 -8.91 -0.06 4.76
N GLU A 75 -9.15 0.24 6.04
CA GLU A 75 -10.21 1.15 6.46
C GLU A 75 -9.95 2.60 6.01
N VAL A 76 -8.73 3.10 6.22
CA VAL A 76 -8.29 4.44 5.81
C VAL A 76 -8.37 4.62 4.29
N ALA A 77 -7.97 3.58 3.53
CA ALA A 77 -8.03 3.57 2.07
C ALA A 77 -9.44 3.46 1.51
N SER A 78 -10.32 2.72 2.19
CA SER A 78 -11.71 2.52 1.76
C SER A 78 -12.58 3.75 2.04
N GLY A 79 -12.10 4.65 2.91
CA GLY A 79 -12.85 5.80 3.36
C GLY A 79 -14.03 5.36 4.22
N ALA A 80 -13.80 5.28 5.53
CA ALA A 80 -14.89 5.36 6.51
C ALA A 80 -15.74 6.62 6.27
#